data_AF-A0A6C0D036-F1
#
_entry.id   AF-A0A6C0D036-F1
#
_cell.length_a   1.000
_cell.length_b   1.000
_cell.length_c   1.000
_cell.angle_alpha   90.00
_cell.angle_beta   90.00
_cell.angle_gamma   90.00
#
_symmetry.space_group_name_H-M   'P 1'
#
loop_
_entity.id
_entity.type
_entity.pdbx_description
1 polymer ?
#
loop_
_entity_poly.entity_id
_entity_poly.type
_entity_poly.pdbx_seq_one_letter_code
_entity_poly.pdbx_strand_id
1 'polypeptide(L)'
;MNFPLYTSLLNNLPKKELTIKQKKEFIDKTTTIDNSGAELIYALIISYYNDNKEIQNKDETNKDKDIESKNFLPYEATSNHNIIEFDFEKFPSPLKQLLYKFINIHLKSTEEDKNRE
;
A
#
# COMPACT_ATOMS: atom_id res chain seq x y z
N MET A 1 3.73 -4.87 -12.85
CA MET A 1 2.49 -4.35 -13.51
C MET A 1 2.72 -2.88 -13.84
N ASN A 2 2.56 -2.40 -15.08
CA ASN A 2 2.91 -1.00 -15.42
C ASN A 2 1.69 -0.07 -15.28
N PHE A 3 1.42 0.41 -14.06
CA PHE A 3 0.32 1.32 -13.76
C PHE A 3 0.84 2.76 -13.56
N PRO A 4 0.50 3.74 -14.42
CA PRO A 4 1.11 5.08 -14.39
C PRO A 4 0.98 5.83 -13.07
N LEU A 5 -0.16 5.69 -12.39
CA LEU A 5 -0.38 6.32 -11.09
C LEU A 5 0.54 5.71 -10.02
N TYR A 6 0.70 4.38 -10.01
CA TYR A 6 1.64 3.71 -9.09
C TYR A 6 3.08 4.14 -9.34
N THR A 7 3.53 4.22 -10.59
CA THR A 7 4.86 4.75 -10.94
C THR A 7 5.04 6.19 -10.45
N SER A 8 4.04 7.05 -10.65
CA SER A 8 4.05 8.44 -10.17
C SER A 8 4.11 8.54 -8.64
N LEU A 9 3.39 7.66 -7.94
CA LEU A 9 3.40 7.61 -6.48
C LEU A 9 4.74 7.11 -5.93
N LEU A 10 5.39 6.15 -6.59
CA LEU A 10 6.74 5.68 -6.25
C LEU A 10 7.84 6.73 -6.49
N ASN A 11 7.63 7.65 -7.43
CA ASN A 11 8.63 8.67 -7.73
C ASN A 11 8.86 9.61 -6.55
N ASN A 12 10.13 9.93 -6.30
CA ASN A 12 10.59 10.84 -5.25
C ASN A 12 10.13 10.46 -3.83
N LEU A 13 9.95 9.16 -3.56
CA LEU A 13 9.69 8.71 -2.20
C LEU A 13 10.91 8.98 -1.30
N PRO A 14 10.70 9.52 -0.09
CA PRO A 14 11.77 9.64 0.89
C PRO A 14 12.35 8.27 1.21
N LYS A 15 13.68 8.16 1.26
CA LYS A 15 14.37 6.91 1.68
C LYS A 15 14.40 6.68 3.19
N LYS A 16 13.81 7.59 3.95
CA LYS A 16 13.78 7.55 5.42
C LYS A 16 12.53 6.85 5.91
N GLU A 17 12.58 6.36 7.14
CA GLU A 17 11.38 5.90 7.83
C GLU A 17 10.40 7.05 8.10
N LEU A 18 9.12 6.70 8.18
CA LEU A 18 8.11 7.62 8.72
C LEU A 18 8.39 7.86 10.19
N THR A 19 8.33 9.13 10.59
CA THR A 19 8.39 9.52 12.00
C THR A 19 7.15 9.01 12.75
N ILE A 20 7.24 8.85 14.07
CA ILE A 20 6.11 8.45 14.92
C ILE A 20 4.88 9.33 14.68
N LYS A 21 5.09 10.64 14.51
CA LYS A 21 4.02 11.60 14.20
C LYS A 21 3.32 11.28 12.87
N GLN A 22 4.09 10.99 11.82
CA GLN A 22 3.54 10.65 10.51
C GLN A 22 2.84 9.30 10.50
N LYS A 23 3.35 8.30 11.24
CA LYS A 23 2.68 7.01 11.40
C LYS A 23 1.32 7.17 12.08
N LYS A 24 1.27 7.94 13.17
CA LYS A 24 0.01 8.24 13.85
C LYS A 24 -0.96 8.98 12.94
N GLU A 25 -0.49 10.02 12.26
CA GLU A 25 -1.29 10.78 11.30
C GLU A 25 -1.83 9.91 10.17
N PHE A 26 -1.04 8.96 9.66
CA PHE A 26 -1.49 7.98 8.67
C PHE A 26 -2.67 7.15 9.19
N ILE A 27 -2.52 6.55 10.38
CA ILE A 27 -3.56 5.72 11.00
C ILE A 27 -4.83 6.55 11.19
N ASP A 28 -4.72 7.76 11.75
CA ASP A 28 -5.86 8.65 11.98
C ASP A 28 -6.57 8.94 10.64
N LYS A 29 -5.83 9.26 9.58
CA LYS A 29 -6.40 9.53 8.24
C LYS A 29 -7.04 8.32 7.59
N THR A 30 -6.53 7.10 7.84
CA THR A 30 -7.16 5.88 7.29
C THR A 30 -8.53 5.61 7.89
N THR A 31 -8.85 6.15 9.07
CA THR A 31 -10.19 6.01 9.66
C THR A 31 -11.25 6.87 8.97
N THR A 32 -10.84 7.91 8.24
CA THR A 32 -11.75 8.86 7.57
C THR A 32 -11.76 8.70 6.06
N ILE A 33 -11.05 7.70 5.53
CA ILE A 33 -11.02 7.44 4.10
C ILE A 33 -12.33 6.80 3.63
N ASP A 34 -12.74 7.12 2.42
CA ASP A 34 -13.88 6.50 1.77
C ASP A 34 -13.55 5.09 1.25
N ASN A 35 -14.58 4.34 0.88
CA ASN A 35 -14.43 2.97 0.39
C ASN A 35 -13.49 2.90 -0.83
N SER A 36 -13.61 3.85 -1.76
CA SER A 36 -12.75 3.92 -2.94
C SER A 36 -11.28 4.15 -2.56
N GLY A 37 -11.01 5.01 -1.58
CA GLY A 37 -9.66 5.18 -1.06
C GLY A 37 -9.12 3.92 -0.36
N ALA A 38 -9.96 3.19 0.38
CA ALA A 38 -9.58 1.91 1.00
C ALA A 38 -9.23 0.83 -0.05
N GLU A 39 -10.03 0.71 -1.11
CA GLU A 39 -9.76 -0.19 -2.24
C GLU A 39 -8.45 0.17 -2.96
N LEU A 40 -8.17 1.46 -3.12
CA LEU A 40 -6.91 1.94 -3.72
C LEU A 40 -5.70 1.64 -2.81
N ILE A 41 -5.82 1.80 -1.49
CA ILE A 41 -4.77 1.40 -0.54
C ILE A 41 -4.45 -0.08 -0.72
N TYR A 42 -5.47 -0.94 -0.75
CA TYR A 42 -5.30 -2.36 -1.00
C TYR A 42 -4.59 -2.63 -2.33
N ALA A 43 -5.05 -2.00 -3.42
CA ALA A 43 -4.42 -2.14 -4.73
C ALA A 43 -2.94 -1.71 -4.75
N LEU A 44 -2.58 -0.65 -4.01
CA LEU A 44 -1.20 -0.18 -3.88
C LEU A 44 -0.32 -1.19 -3.11
N ILE A 45 -0.83 -1.77 -2.02
CA ILE A 45 -0.12 -2.80 -1.25
C ILE A 45 0.19 -4.01 -2.12
N ILE A 46 -0.82 -4.52 -2.84
CA ILE A 46 -0.67 -5.68 -3.72
C ILE A 46 0.26 -5.38 -4.89
N SER A 47 0.11 -4.21 -5.53
CA SER A 47 0.99 -3.79 -6.63
C SER A 47 2.45 -3.69 -6.17
N TYR A 48 2.69 -3.09 -5.01
CA TYR A 48 4.03 -3.00 -4.44
C TYR A 48 4.62 -4.37 -4.12
N TYR A 49 3.82 -5.26 -3.52
CA TYR A 49 4.28 -6.62 -3.26
C TYR A 49 4.67 -7.35 -4.54
N ASN A 50 3.83 -7.30 -5.58
CA ASN A 50 4.08 -8.00 -6.84
C ASN A 50 5.33 -7.47 -7.56
N ASP A 51 5.52 -6.15 -7.63
CA ASP A 51 6.68 -5.55 -8.29
C ASP A 51 8.00 -5.85 -7.54
N ASN A 52 7.94 -6.03 -6.21
CA ASN A 52 9.12 -6.40 -5.41
C ASN A 52 9.33 -7.93 -5.33
N LYS A 53 8.29 -8.74 -5.55
CA LYS A 53 8.39 -10.20 -5.63
C LYS A 53 9.23 -10.65 -6.82
N GLU A 54 9.13 -9.97 -7.96
CA GLU A 54 9.98 -10.25 -9.14
C GLU A 54 11.46 -9.98 -8.90
N ILE A 55 11.81 -9.15 -7.91
CA ILE A 55 13.19 -8.83 -7.55
C ILE A 55 13.77 -9.91 -6.63
N GLN A 56 12.98 -10.44 -5.70
CA GLN A 56 13.43 -11.47 -4.75
C GLN A 56 13.63 -12.85 -5.39
N ASN A 57 12.94 -13.16 -6.49
CA ASN A 57 13.05 -14.46 -7.17
C ASN A 57 14.19 -14.55 -8.21
N LYS A 58 15.06 -13.52 -8.33
CA LYS A 58 16.20 -13.55 -9.26
C LYS A 58 17.46 -14.21 -8.71
N ASP A 59 17.58 -14.34 -7.38
CA ASP A 59 18.78 -14.88 -6.73
C ASP A 59 18.60 -16.31 -6.17
N GLU A 60 17.40 -16.89 -6.22
CA GLU A 60 17.14 -18.23 -5.69
C GLU A 60 16.83 -19.23 -6.82
N THR A 61 17.90 -19.83 -7.35
CA THR A 61 17.81 -21.17 -7.95
C THR A 61 17.41 -22.17 -6.85
N ASN A 62 16.11 -22.36 -6.60
CA ASN A 62 15.45 -23.63 -6.27
C ASN A 62 14.05 -23.38 -5.67
N LYS A 63 13.07 -24.12 -6.22
CA LYS A 63 11.93 -24.77 -5.54
C LYS A 63 11.29 -23.95 -4.40
N ASP A 64 10.17 -23.27 -4.61
CA ASP A 64 8.88 -23.93 -4.80
C ASP A 64 7.91 -23.11 -5.66
N LYS A 65 7.38 -23.78 -6.69
CA LYS A 65 6.31 -23.28 -7.56
C LYS A 65 4.94 -23.45 -6.91
N ASP A 66 4.75 -23.02 -5.67
CA ASP A 66 3.47 -23.17 -4.97
C ASP A 66 2.95 -21.83 -4.45
N ILE A 67 2.72 -20.86 -5.34
CA ILE A 67 1.78 -19.76 -5.02
C ILE A 67 0.93 -19.43 -6.27
N GLU A 68 0.26 -20.44 -6.82
CA GLU A 68 -1.02 -20.27 -7.53
C GLU A 68 -2.22 -20.30 -6.56
N SER A 69 -1.95 -20.14 -5.26
CA SER A 69 -2.97 -20.03 -4.23
C SER A 69 -3.71 -18.69 -4.42
N LYS A 70 -4.92 -18.74 -5.00
CA LYS A 70 -5.86 -17.61 -5.19
C LYS A 70 -6.14 -16.77 -3.93
N ASN A 71 -5.63 -17.16 -2.76
CA ASN A 71 -5.87 -16.54 -1.46
C ASN A 71 -4.57 -16.06 -0.76
N PHE A 72 -3.45 -15.88 -1.46
CA PHE A 72 -2.23 -15.37 -0.82
C PHE A 72 -2.38 -13.87 -0.48
N LEU A 73 -2.30 -13.54 0.81
CA LEU A 73 -2.24 -12.17 1.31
C LEU A 73 -0.82 -11.83 1.78
N PRO A 74 -0.19 -10.76 1.25
CA PRO A 74 1.19 -10.40 1.61
C PRO A 74 1.28 -9.75 2.99
N TYR A 75 2.51 -9.65 3.52
CA TYR A 75 2.82 -8.95 4.77
C TYR A 75 2.05 -9.50 5.99
N GLU A 76 1.77 -10.80 5.98
CA GLU A 76 1.04 -11.51 7.04
C GLU A 76 -0.36 -10.90 7.32
N ALA A 77 -1.00 -10.36 6.27
CA ALA A 77 -2.35 -9.88 6.36
C ALA A 77 -3.33 -11.02 6.72
N THR A 78 -4.30 -10.68 7.56
CA THR A 78 -5.36 -11.58 7.99
C THR A 78 -6.65 -11.24 7.25
N SER A 79 -7.45 -12.26 6.96
CA SER A 79 -8.79 -12.10 6.39
C SER A 79 -9.81 -12.63 7.38
N ASN A 80 -10.72 -11.77 7.82
CA ASN A 80 -11.77 -12.09 8.77
C ASN A 80 -13.12 -11.58 8.23
N HIS A 81 -14.07 -12.48 7.94
CA HIS A 81 -15.42 -12.13 7.48
C HIS A 81 -15.48 -11.00 6.42
N ASN A 82 -14.73 -11.14 5.32
CA ASN A 82 -14.60 -10.16 4.22
C ASN A 82 -13.83 -8.88 4.53
N ILE A 83 -13.24 -8.75 5.72
CA ILE A 83 -12.33 -7.66 6.08
C ILE A 83 -10.91 -8.19 5.96
N ILE A 84 -10.07 -7.46 5.22
CA ILE A 84 -8.63 -7.72 5.14
C ILE A 84 -7.94 -6.72 6.06
N GLU A 85 -7.21 -7.23 7.05
CA GLU A 85 -6.45 -6.42 7.99
C GLU A 85 -4.96 -6.55 7.67
N PHE A 86 -4.29 -5.39 7.63
CA PHE A 86 -2.85 -5.31 7.49
C PHE A 86 -2.23 -4.70 8.74
N ASP A 87 -1.17 -5.32 9.23
CA ASP A 87 -0.31 -4.71 10.23
C ASP A 87 0.63 -3.71 9.54
N PHE A 88 0.37 -2.42 9.75
CA PHE A 88 1.17 -1.35 9.17
C PHE A 88 2.66 -1.46 9.51
N GLU A 89 3.02 -2.01 10.67
CA GLU A 89 4.43 -2.12 11.06
C GLU A 89 5.20 -3.17 10.26
N LYS A 90 4.51 -4.17 9.70
CA LYS A 90 5.12 -5.20 8.84
C LYS A 90 5.43 -4.71 7.43
N PHE A 91 5.00 -3.50 7.07
CA PHE A 91 5.34 -2.93 5.77
C PHE A 91 6.78 -2.44 5.68
N PRO A 92 7.47 -2.64 4.55
CA PRO A 92 8.77 -2.06 4.32
C PRO A 92 8.66 -0.52 4.21
N SER A 93 9.74 0.19 4.57
CA SER A 93 9.76 1.66 4.60
C SER A 93 9.22 2.34 3.33
N PRO A 94 9.59 1.90 2.11
CA PRO A 94 9.10 2.54 0.91
C PRO A 94 7.60 2.36 0.71
N LEU A 95 7.02 1.23 1.14
CA LEU A 95 5.57 1.02 1.12
C LEU A 95 4.87 1.95 2.13
N LYS A 96 5.43 2.10 3.34
CA LYS A 96 4.91 3.06 4.33
C LYS A 96 4.89 4.48 3.76
N GLN A 97 5.98 4.91 3.12
CA GLN A 97 6.08 6.22 2.46
C GLN A 97 5.10 6.37 1.30
N LEU A 98 4.94 5.33 0.48
CA LEU A 98 4.00 5.28 -0.63
C LEU A 98 2.56 5.52 -0.15
N LEU A 99 2.13 4.76 0.86
CA LEU A 99 0.78 4.85 1.41
C LEU A 99 0.52 6.21 2.07
N TYR A 100 1.52 6.74 2.80
CA TYR A 100 1.42 8.07 3.39
C TYR A 100 1.34 9.18 2.34
N LYS A 101 2.11 9.09 1.25
CA LYS A 101 2.01 10.03 0.13
C LYS A 101 0.62 9.96 -0.51
N PHE A 102 0.12 8.75 -0.77
CA PHE A 102 -1.19 8.53 -1.36
C PHE A 102 -2.31 9.14 -0.53
N ILE A 103 -2.39 8.83 0.77
CA ILE A 103 -3.51 9.28 1.59
C ILE A 103 -3.62 10.80 1.67
N ASN A 104 -2.47 11.49 1.68
CA ASN A 104 -2.43 12.95 1.67
C ASN A 104 -2.93 13.56 0.36
N ILE A 105 -2.64 12.90 -0.78
CA ILE A 105 -3.12 13.33 -2.09
C ILE A 105 -4.63 13.07 -2.20
N HIS A 106 -5.07 11.87 -1.80
CA HIS A 106 -6.46 11.44 -1.89
C HIS A 106 -7.38 12.36 -1.10
N LEU A 107 -7.10 12.54 0.21
CA LEU A 107 -7.92 13.39 1.07
C LEU A 107 -7.97 14.84 0.59
N LYS A 108 -6.84 15.39 0.12
CA LYS A 108 -6.79 16.74 -0.45
C LYS A 108 -7.68 16.86 -1.68
N SER A 109 -7.62 15.90 -2.61
CA SER A 109 -8.48 15.89 -3.79
C SER A 109 -9.96 15.81 -3.41
N THR A 110 -10.31 14.93 -2.47
CA THR A 110 -11.70 14.77 -2.01
C THR A 110 -12.23 16.04 -1.33
N GLU A 111 -11.41 16.74 -0.56
CA GLU A 111 -11.78 18.03 0.03
C GLU A 111 -11.97 19.12 -1.04
N GLU A 112 -11.08 19.17 -2.05
CA GLU A 112 -11.21 20.11 -3.16
C GLU A 112 -12.48 19.86 -3.99
N ASP A 113 -12.85 18.61 -4.23
CA ASP A 113 -14.06 18.24 -4.97
C ASP A 113 -15.32 18.63 -4.20
N LYS A 114 -15.37 18.37 -2.88
CA LYS A 114 -16.47 18.80 -2.00
C LYS A 114 -16.66 20.31 -1.95
N ASN A 115 -15.59 21.08 -2.08
CA ASN A 115 -15.65 22.55 -2.07
C ASN A 115 -16.07 23.15 -3.43
N ARG A 116 -16.13 22.34 -4.50
CA ARG A 116 -16.53 22.78 -5.85
C ARG A 116 -18.00 22.49 -6.18
N GLU A 117 -18.69 21.73 -5.35
CA GLU A 117 -20.14 21.48 -5.39
C GLU A 117 -20.91 22.58 -4.64
#